data_AF-A0A925VD11-F1
#
_entry.id   AF-A0A925VD11-F1
#
_cell.length_a   1.000
_cell.length_b   1.000
_cell.length_c   1.000
_cell.angle_alpha   90.00
_cell.angle_beta   90.00
_cell.angle_gamma   90.00
#
_symmetry.space_group_name_H-M   'P 1'
#
loop_
_entity.id
_entity.type
_entity.pdbx_description
1 polymer ?
#
loop_
_entity_poly.entity_id
_entity_poly.type
_entity_poly.pdbx_seq_one_letter_code
_entity_poly.pdbx_strand_id
1 'polypeptide(L)'
;MGEPSAGHFSDQYGDVLPNGWWVVLSGEQYVAADGVDYEGVGGPVDVPVALDVDALADGTDGFALRRGAWLGMGRSGGTLRATRRARWITPVRRGRR
;
A
#
# COMPACT_ATOMS: atom_id res chain seq x y z
N MET A 1 -1.01 3.85 -8.08
CA MET A 1 0.04 4.32 -9.00
C MET A 1 1.28 4.68 -8.19
N GLY A 2 2.50 4.52 -8.72
CA GLY A 2 3.74 4.73 -7.97
C GLY A 2 4.62 3.49 -7.95
N GLU A 3 5.29 3.24 -6.84
CA GLU A 3 6.11 2.04 -6.58
C GLU A 3 5.47 1.19 -5.47
N PRO A 4 5.79 -0.12 -5.36
CA PRO A 4 5.34 -0.92 -4.23
C PRO A 4 5.69 -0.25 -2.90
N SER A 5 4.79 -0.36 -1.92
CA SER A 5 5.04 0.20 -0.59
C SER A 5 6.16 -0.56 0.15
N ALA A 6 6.61 -0.06 1.30
CA ALA A 6 7.61 -0.77 2.11
C ALA A 6 7.08 -2.06 2.77
N GLY A 7 5.75 -2.29 2.76
CA GLY A 7 5.16 -3.51 3.31
C GLY A 7 5.15 -3.58 4.84
N HIS A 8 5.02 -2.47 5.56
CA HIS A 8 4.81 -2.47 7.01
C HIS A 8 3.31 -2.36 7.30
N PHE A 9 2.59 -3.48 7.28
CA PHE A 9 1.13 -3.49 7.48
C PHE A 9 0.71 -3.88 8.89
N SER A 10 1.57 -4.54 9.67
CA SER A 10 1.27 -4.96 11.03
C SER A 10 1.36 -3.84 12.08
N ASP A 11 0.49 -3.89 13.09
CA ASP A 11 0.66 -3.08 14.29
C ASP A 11 1.93 -3.49 15.04
N GLN A 12 2.65 -2.50 15.56
CA GLN A 12 3.90 -2.72 16.30
C GLN A 12 3.60 -2.98 17.78
N TYR A 13 4.10 -4.11 18.29
CA TYR A 13 4.08 -4.44 19.71
C TYR A 13 5.47 -4.24 20.32
N GLY A 14 5.59 -3.30 21.24
CA GLY A 14 6.86 -2.95 21.89
C GLY A 14 6.92 -3.35 23.36
N ASP A 15 8.09 -3.78 23.82
CA ASP A 15 8.35 -4.06 25.25
C ASP A 15 9.82 -3.81 25.62
N VAL A 16 10.11 -3.69 26.92
CA VAL A 16 11.45 -3.58 27.49
C VAL A 16 11.88 -4.93 28.05
N LEU A 17 12.99 -5.47 27.55
CA LEU A 17 13.58 -6.71 28.07
C LEU A 17 14.26 -6.48 29.43
N PRO A 18 14.47 -7.52 30.26
CA PRO A 18 15.09 -7.37 31.59
C PRO A 18 16.50 -6.78 31.60
N ASN A 19 17.21 -6.84 30.47
CA ASN A 19 18.53 -6.21 30.28
C ASN A 19 18.46 -4.73 29.87
N GLY A 20 17.26 -4.15 29.79
CA GLY A 20 17.00 -2.76 29.42
C GLY A 20 16.88 -2.49 27.93
N TRP A 21 16.92 -3.51 27.06
CA TRP A 21 16.74 -3.30 25.62
C TRP A 21 15.27 -3.10 25.25
N TRP A 22 15.01 -2.12 24.39
CA TRP A 22 13.71 -1.94 23.75
C TRP A 22 13.60 -2.84 22.52
N VAL A 23 12.54 -3.63 22.45
CA VAL A 23 12.23 -4.51 21.31
C VAL A 23 10.87 -4.12 20.74
N VAL A 24 10.75 -4.19 19.41
CA VAL A 24 9.49 -4.04 18.70
C VAL A 24 9.30 -5.21 17.75
N LEU A 25 8.12 -5.82 17.79
CA LEU A 25 7.74 -6.95 16.95
C LEU A 25 6.43 -6.65 16.22
N SER A 26 6.24 -7.26 15.05
CA SER A 26 4.95 -7.29 14.36
C SER A 26 3.92 -8.04 15.19
N GLY A 27 2.76 -7.42 15.45
CA GLY A 27 1.70 -7.98 16.30
C GLY A 27 0.74 -8.92 15.60
N GLU A 28 0.65 -8.88 14.27
CA GLU A 28 -0.33 -9.61 13.47
C GLU A 28 0.10 -9.75 12.00
N GLN A 29 -0.66 -10.53 11.22
CA GLN A 29 -0.47 -10.67 9.77
C GLN A 29 -1.76 -10.27 9.05
N TYR A 30 -1.60 -9.41 8.05
CA TYR A 30 -2.66 -8.97 7.18
C TYR A 30 -2.54 -9.66 5.82
N VAL A 31 -3.63 -10.29 5.38
CA VAL A 31 -3.70 -10.87 4.04
C VAL A 31 -4.68 -10.08 3.19
N ALA A 32 -4.32 -9.87 1.93
CA ALA A 32 -5.21 -9.30 0.94
C ALA A 32 -6.39 -10.24 0.64
N ALA A 33 -7.39 -9.73 -0.07
CA ALA A 33 -8.61 -10.50 -0.35
C ALA A 33 -8.38 -11.75 -1.21
N ASP A 34 -7.26 -11.80 -1.93
CA ASP A 34 -6.77 -12.97 -2.69
C ASP A 34 -5.96 -13.94 -1.82
N GLY A 35 -5.76 -13.63 -0.54
CA GLY A 35 -5.01 -14.44 0.43
C GLY A 35 -3.51 -14.18 0.43
N VAL A 36 -3.00 -13.22 -0.35
CA VAL A 36 -1.57 -12.91 -0.41
C VAL A 36 -1.16 -12.02 0.77
N ASP A 37 -0.05 -12.38 1.42
CA ASP A 37 0.63 -11.55 2.42
C ASP A 37 1.65 -10.65 1.71
N TYR A 38 1.59 -9.36 1.99
CA TYR A 38 2.48 -8.35 1.41
C TYR A 38 3.43 -7.72 2.44
N GLU A 39 3.50 -8.26 3.65
CA GLU A 39 4.43 -7.82 4.69
C GLU A 39 5.90 -7.96 4.19
N GLY A 40 6.68 -6.89 4.36
CA GLY A 40 8.08 -6.80 3.95
C GLY A 40 8.34 -6.72 2.43
N VAL A 41 7.32 -6.88 1.59
CA VAL A 41 7.46 -6.83 0.12
C VAL A 41 6.69 -5.68 -0.54
N GLY A 42 5.65 -5.17 0.13
CA GLY A 42 4.83 -4.09 -0.39
C GLY A 42 3.62 -4.52 -1.20
N GLY A 43 2.62 -3.66 -1.23
CA GLY A 43 1.41 -3.89 -2.04
C GLY A 43 1.68 -3.71 -3.54
N PRO A 44 0.95 -4.42 -4.41
CA PRO A 44 1.08 -4.28 -5.86
C PRO A 44 0.57 -2.92 -6.34
N VAL A 45 1.06 -2.47 -7.49
CA VAL A 45 0.69 -1.18 -8.09
C VAL A 45 0.09 -1.37 -9.48
N ASP A 46 -1.11 -0.82 -9.70
CA ASP A 46 -1.79 -0.93 -11.00
C ASP A 46 -1.10 -0.13 -12.13
N VAL A 47 -0.44 0.98 -11.77
CA VAL A 47 0.28 1.85 -12.70
C VAL A 47 1.65 2.19 -12.09
N PRO A 48 2.72 1.53 -12.52
CA PRO A 48 4.05 1.85 -12.03
C PRO A 48 4.47 3.25 -12.47
N VAL A 49 4.95 4.05 -11.53
CA VAL A 49 5.50 5.38 -11.77
C VAL A 49 6.79 5.49 -10.98
N ALA A 50 7.93 5.50 -11.67
CA ALA A 50 9.23 5.72 -11.06
C ALA A 50 9.46 7.20 -10.76
N LEU A 51 10.34 7.48 -9.80
CA LEU A 51 10.79 8.85 -9.54
C LEU A 51 11.49 9.43 -10.79
N ASP A 52 11.00 10.57 -11.25
CA ASP A 52 11.62 11.36 -12.31
C ASP A 52 12.60 12.35 -11.66
N VAL A 53 13.89 12.04 -11.76
CA VAL A 53 14.96 12.84 -11.12
C VAL A 53 15.13 14.21 -11.77
N ASP A 54 14.83 14.34 -13.07
CA ASP A 54 14.94 15.60 -13.79
C ASP A 54 13.77 16.51 -13.39
N ALA A 55 12.55 15.96 -13.38
CA ALA A 55 11.37 16.67 -12.88
C ALA A 55 11.56 17.14 -11.43
N LEU A 56 12.13 16.27 -10.57
CA LEU A 56 12.44 16.60 -9.18
C LEU A 56 13.47 17.73 -9.06
N ALA A 57 14.54 17.69 -9.87
CA ALA A 57 15.56 18.74 -9.92
C ALA A 57 14.96 20.08 -10.35
N ASP A 58 13.98 20.05 -11.25
CA ASP A 58 13.23 21.22 -11.72
C ASP A 58 12.12 21.69 -10.75
N GLY A 59 12.01 21.06 -9.57
CA GLY A 59 11.00 21.40 -8.56
C GLY A 59 9.57 21.00 -8.96
N THR A 60 9.45 20.11 -9.94
CA THR A 60 8.18 19.54 -10.41
C THR A 60 8.02 18.10 -9.97
N ASP A 61 6.80 17.58 -10.07
CA ASP A 61 6.50 16.17 -9.83
C ASP A 61 6.20 15.51 -11.18
N GLY A 62 6.92 14.43 -11.50
CA GLY A 62 6.70 13.63 -12.72
C GLY A 62 5.27 13.09 -12.84
N PHE A 63 4.52 13.02 -11.73
CA PHE A 63 3.10 12.71 -11.71
C PHE A 63 2.24 13.78 -12.42
N ALA A 64 2.65 15.06 -12.35
CA ALA A 64 1.90 16.18 -12.94
C ALA A 64 1.95 16.16 -14.48
N LEU A 65 3.06 15.74 -15.07
CA LEU A 65 3.26 15.71 -16.53
C LEU A 65 2.48 14.59 -17.23
N ARG A 66 2.16 13.49 -16.53
CA ARG A 66 1.38 12.36 -17.09
C ARG A 66 -0.14 12.48 -16.90
N ARG A 67 -0.63 13.46 -16.12
CA ARG A 67 -2.06 13.66 -15.82
C ARG A 67 -2.92 13.94 -17.06
N GLY A 68 -2.34 14.59 -18.07
CA GLY A 68 -3.02 14.88 -19.35
C GLY A 68 -3.38 13.64 -20.16
N ALA A 69 -2.60 12.56 -20.02
CA ALA A 69 -2.81 11.32 -20.76
C ALA A 69 -3.88 10.40 -20.12
N TRP A 70 -3.92 10.34 -18.78
CA TRP A 70 -4.87 9.46 -18.06
C TRP A 70 -6.30 10.01 -18.00
N LEU A 71 -6.48 11.32 -17.85
CA LEU A 71 -7.83 11.94 -17.81
C LEU A 71 -8.52 11.95 -19.20
N GLY A 72 -7.78 11.75 -20.29
CA GLY A 72 -8.32 11.70 -21.66
C GLY A 72 -8.88 10.34 -22.10
N MET A 73 -8.55 9.25 -21.38
CA MET A 73 -8.85 7.88 -21.82
C MET A 73 -10.17 7.31 -21.28
N GLY A 74 -10.93 8.08 -20.48
CA GLY A 74 -12.08 7.61 -19.70
C GLY A 74 -13.46 8.14 -20.10
N ARG A 75 -13.71 8.52 -21.37
CA ARG A 75 -15.07 8.89 -21.83
C ARG A 75 -15.58 7.92 -22.90
N SER A 76 -15.78 6.66 -22.53
CA SER A 76 -16.76 5.80 -23.20
C SER A 76 -17.65 5.15 -22.13
N GLY A 77 -18.95 5.10 -22.43
CA GLY A 77 -20.03 5.13 -21.46
C GLY A 77 -20.21 3.87 -20.60
N GLY A 78 -20.75 4.10 -19.41
CA GLY A 78 -21.20 3.04 -18.51
C GLY A 78 -21.67 3.67 -17.20
N THR A 79 -22.98 3.83 -17.03
CA THR A 79 -23.60 4.31 -15.80
C THR A 79 -23.34 3.29 -14.69
N LEU A 80 -22.26 3.45 -13.92
CA LEU A 80 -22.00 2.61 -12.75
C LEU A 80 -22.73 3.20 -11.55
N ARG A 81 -23.83 2.56 -11.18
CA ARG A 81 -24.46 2.71 -9.87
C ARG A 81 -23.40 2.46 -8.80
N ALA A 82 -23.15 3.47 -7.97
CA ALA A 82 -22.24 3.36 -6.84
C ALA A 82 -22.85 2.40 -5.79
N THR A 83 -22.46 1.14 -5.83
CA THR A 83 -22.68 0.20 -4.72
C THR A 83 -21.43 0.21 -3.85
N ARG A 84 -21.51 0.90 -2.70
CA ARG A 84 -20.51 0.84 -1.63
C ARG A 84 -20.31 -0.63 -1.23
N ARG A 85 -19.13 -1.20 -1.49
CA ARG A 85 -18.55 -2.25 -0.66
C ARG A 85 -17.02 -2.07 -0.61
N ALA A 86 -16.57 -1.22 0.31
CA ALA A 86 -15.22 -1.35 0.84
C ALA A 86 -15.17 -2.70 1.58
N ARG A 87 -14.36 -3.64 1.08
CA ARG A 87 -14.15 -4.94 1.71
C ARG A 87 -12.74 -4.93 2.27
N TRP A 88 -12.68 -4.64 3.57
CA TRP A 88 -11.44 -4.38 4.31
C TRP A 88 -10.59 -5.65 4.46
N ILE A 89 -9.28 -5.42 4.51
CA ILE A 89 -8.24 -6.37 4.89
C ILE A 89 -8.67 -7.06 6.20
N THR A 90 -8.57 -8.39 6.26
CA THR A 90 -9.05 -9.17 7.40
C THR A 90 -7.85 -9.68 8.21
N PRO A 91 -7.76 -9.38 9.52
CA PRO A 91 -6.71 -9.94 10.37
C PRO A 91 -6.94 -11.44 10.58
N VAL A 92 -5.91 -12.26 10.41
CA VAL A 92 -5.96 -13.71 10.71
C VAL A 92 -5.37 -13.94 12.10
N ARG A 93 -6.21 -14.26 13.09
CA ARG A 93 -5.75 -14.70 14.41
C ARG A 93 -5.29 -16.16 14.35
N ARG A 94 -4.00 -16.43 14.54
CA ARG A 94 -3.53 -17.78 14.89
C ARG A 94 -4.09 -18.15 16.28
N GLY A 95 -4.87 -19.22 16.33
CA GLY A 95 -5.30 -19.83 17.59
C GLY A 95 -4.09 -20.28 18.40
N ARG A 96 -4.11 -19.99 19.72
CA ARG A 96 -3.14 -20.51 20.68
C ARG A 96 -3.21 -22.05 20.67
N ARG A 97 -2.07 -22.69 20.43
CA ARG A 97 -1.84 -24.09 20.82
C ARG A 97 -1.25 -24.11 22.22
#